data_AF-A0A7W4DH42-F1
#
_entry.id   AF-A0A7W4DH42-F1
#
_cell.length_a   1.000
_cell.length_b   1.000
_cell.length_c   1.000
_cell.angle_alpha   90.00
_cell.angle_beta   90.00
_cell.angle_gamma   90.00
#
_symmetry.space_group_name_H-M   'P 1'
#
loop_
_entity.id
_entity.type
_entity.pdbx_description
1 polymer ?
#
loop_
_entity_poly.entity_id
_entity_poly.type
_entity_poly.pdbx_seq_one_letter_code
_entity_poly.pdbx_strand_id
1 'polypeptide(L)'
;MMAAMVLEKTGNTWLFEEWMKQINSIYDCRNKLEKNETKCVESADNPGQLLYLIGAVANHRQDLVNKIKAEVKQKTVDGEFTGLVDGSEMGYYPTALLINGARKNKIDLGYDLHLDKADKYLGLTWWLNGYKEAKHGNIVDPVHPAKEWASVHQEPGHYGLTTILDESYPLTFDGELTEEEADEQKLINEHYSHVKGPKLSSIWHASEMFLMLENRE
;
A
#
# COMPACT_ATOMS: atom_id res chain seq x y z
N MET A 1 -3.70 2.14 -2.42
CA MET A 1 -4.51 0.96 -2.78
C MET A 1 -5.53 0.60 -1.70
N MET A 2 -5.13 0.42 -0.43
CA MET A 2 -6.05 0.01 0.65
C MET A 2 -7.30 0.90 0.79
N ALA A 3 -7.12 2.22 0.72
CA ALA A 3 -8.25 3.14 0.73
C ALA A 3 -9.26 2.85 -0.41
N ALA A 4 -8.80 2.46 -1.59
CA ALA A 4 -9.69 2.10 -2.68
C ALA A 4 -10.45 0.80 -2.39
N MET A 5 -9.84 -0.20 -1.75
CA MET A 5 -10.56 -1.40 -1.29
C MET A 5 -11.71 -1.05 -0.34
N VAL A 6 -11.50 -0.11 0.59
CA VAL A 6 -12.57 0.40 1.47
C VAL A 6 -13.66 1.11 0.67
N LEU A 7 -13.29 1.97 -0.29
CA LEU A 7 -14.25 2.66 -1.15
C LEU A 7 -15.05 1.68 -2.00
N GLU A 8 -14.44 0.60 -2.48
CA GLU A 8 -15.16 -0.46 -3.18
C GLU A 8 -16.15 -1.17 -2.27
N LYS A 9 -15.72 -1.58 -1.08
CA LYS A 9 -16.57 -2.28 -0.11
C LYS A 9 -17.77 -1.43 0.31
N THR A 10 -17.59 -0.11 0.37
CA THR A 10 -18.63 0.84 0.77
C THR A 10 -19.42 1.46 -0.40
N GLY A 11 -19.11 1.09 -1.66
CA GLY A 11 -19.80 1.63 -2.83
C GLY A 11 -19.47 3.10 -3.18
N ASN A 12 -18.30 3.60 -2.73
CA ASN A 12 -17.87 4.99 -2.83
C ASN A 12 -16.69 5.22 -3.79
N THR A 13 -16.50 4.35 -4.79
CA THR A 13 -15.41 4.49 -5.78
C THR A 13 -15.48 5.79 -6.58
N TRP A 14 -16.70 6.32 -6.77
CA TRP A 14 -16.95 7.59 -7.45
C TRP A 14 -16.15 8.78 -6.88
N LEU A 15 -15.73 8.73 -5.60
CA LEU A 15 -14.96 9.79 -4.95
C LEU A 15 -13.59 10.04 -5.59
N PHE A 16 -13.02 9.05 -6.29
CA PHE A 16 -11.68 9.18 -6.89
C PHE A 16 -11.65 8.99 -8.41
N GLU A 17 -12.80 8.82 -9.06
CA GLU A 17 -12.90 8.61 -10.52
C GLU A 17 -12.34 9.78 -11.33
N GLU A 18 -12.68 11.02 -10.96
CA GLU A 18 -12.19 12.21 -11.67
C GLU A 18 -10.67 12.39 -11.49
N TRP A 19 -10.15 12.11 -10.30
CA TRP A 19 -8.71 12.13 -10.06
C TRP A 19 -7.99 11.08 -10.92
N MET A 20 -8.56 9.87 -11.06
CA MET A 20 -8.00 8.82 -11.91
C MET A 20 -7.91 9.21 -13.39
N LYS A 21 -8.75 10.12 -13.88
CA LYS A 21 -8.67 10.64 -15.27
C LYS A 21 -7.46 11.54 -15.48
N GLN A 22 -6.94 12.16 -14.42
CA GLN A 22 -5.83 13.12 -14.49
C GLN A 22 -4.45 12.44 -14.41
N ILE A 23 -4.40 11.19 -13.91
CA ILE A 23 -3.15 10.43 -13.81
C ILE A 23 -2.61 10.14 -15.21
N ASN A 24 -1.35 10.51 -15.47
CA ASN A 24 -0.68 10.30 -16.76
C ASN A 24 0.67 9.54 -16.64
N SER A 25 1.09 9.24 -15.42
CA SER A 25 2.31 8.55 -15.06
C SER A 25 1.99 7.27 -14.29
N ILE A 26 2.86 6.26 -14.38
CA ILE A 26 2.77 5.03 -13.58
C ILE A 26 3.49 5.16 -12.22
N TYR A 27 4.17 6.29 -12.01
CA TYR A 27 4.88 6.66 -10.79
C TYR A 27 4.30 7.96 -10.23
N ASP A 28 4.13 8.04 -8.91
CA ASP A 28 3.61 9.23 -8.24
C ASP A 28 4.66 10.36 -8.12
N CYS A 29 5.95 10.01 -8.22
CA CYS A 29 7.07 10.93 -8.04
C CYS A 29 6.97 11.75 -6.76
N ARG A 30 6.47 11.14 -5.66
CA ARG A 30 6.20 11.82 -4.39
C ARG A 30 7.38 12.67 -3.89
N ASN A 31 8.59 12.17 -4.06
CA ASN A 31 9.83 12.86 -3.70
C ASN A 31 10.01 14.22 -4.40
N LYS A 32 9.53 14.40 -5.64
CA LYS A 32 9.57 15.70 -6.32
C LYS A 32 8.65 16.73 -5.67
N LEU A 33 7.50 16.27 -5.19
CA LEU A 33 6.48 17.12 -4.58
C LEU A 33 6.85 17.52 -3.16
N GLU A 34 7.35 16.57 -2.37
CA GLU A 34 7.60 16.78 -0.93
C GLU A 34 9.02 17.23 -0.62
N LYS A 35 10.02 16.77 -1.39
CA LYS A 35 11.45 17.01 -1.09
C LYS A 35 12.13 17.96 -2.07
N ASN A 36 11.35 18.56 -2.98
CA ASN A 36 11.83 19.45 -4.04
C ASN A 36 12.98 18.83 -4.88
N GLU A 37 12.97 17.51 -5.03
CA GLU A 37 13.99 16.79 -5.79
C GLU A 37 13.74 16.90 -7.30
N THR A 38 14.82 16.95 -8.10
CA THR A 38 14.71 17.13 -9.56
C THR A 38 14.37 15.84 -10.30
N LYS A 39 14.75 14.68 -9.76
CA LYS A 39 14.53 13.35 -10.37
C LYS A 39 13.36 12.64 -9.70
N CYS A 40 12.55 11.93 -10.48
CA CYS A 40 11.47 11.11 -9.93
C CYS A 40 12.08 9.84 -9.34
N VAL A 41 11.69 9.49 -8.11
CA VAL A 41 11.91 8.14 -7.60
C VAL A 41 10.78 7.27 -8.14
N GLU A 42 11.15 6.36 -9.02
CA GLU A 42 10.25 5.39 -9.65
C GLU A 42 10.07 4.18 -8.72
N SER A 43 9.17 4.31 -7.73
CA SER A 43 8.94 3.25 -6.75
C SER A 43 8.19 2.07 -7.37
N ALA A 44 8.71 0.86 -7.18
CA ALA A 44 8.22 -0.35 -7.84
C ALA A 44 6.83 -0.79 -7.35
N ASP A 45 6.35 -0.27 -6.22
CA ASP A 45 5.01 -0.55 -5.72
C ASP A 45 3.92 0.26 -6.47
N ASN A 46 4.26 1.41 -7.06
CA ASN A 46 3.29 2.28 -7.74
C ASN A 46 2.55 1.59 -8.91
N PRO A 47 3.20 0.87 -9.86
CA PRO A 47 2.51 0.28 -10.99
C PRO A 47 1.40 -0.71 -10.59
N GLY A 48 1.67 -1.57 -9.60
CA GLY A 48 0.69 -2.53 -9.09
C GLY A 48 -0.48 -1.86 -8.38
N GLN A 49 -0.19 -0.86 -7.53
CA GLN A 49 -1.22 -0.08 -6.86
C GLN A 49 -2.10 0.68 -7.88
N LEU A 50 -1.49 1.34 -8.87
CA LEU A 50 -2.21 2.07 -9.91
C LEU A 50 -3.09 1.14 -10.75
N LEU A 51 -2.58 -0.05 -11.10
CA LEU A 51 -3.35 -1.05 -11.82
C LEU A 51 -4.60 -1.43 -11.01
N TYR A 52 -4.46 -1.68 -9.70
CA TYR A 52 -5.61 -1.94 -8.83
C TYR A 52 -6.63 -0.79 -8.88
N LEU A 53 -6.17 0.46 -8.74
CA LEU A 53 -7.05 1.64 -8.78
C LEU A 53 -7.82 1.75 -10.11
N ILE A 54 -7.18 1.50 -11.25
CA ILE A 54 -7.83 1.48 -12.58
C ILE A 54 -9.00 0.48 -12.59
N GLY A 55 -8.80 -0.70 -12.00
CA GLY A 55 -9.81 -1.75 -11.94
C GLY A 55 -10.94 -1.46 -10.97
N ALA A 56 -10.66 -0.74 -9.88
CA ALA A 56 -11.66 -0.34 -8.89
C ALA A 56 -12.69 0.66 -9.44
N VAL A 57 -12.29 1.56 -10.35
CA VAL A 57 -13.20 2.52 -11.01
C VAL A 57 -13.69 2.05 -12.39
N ALA A 58 -13.37 0.82 -12.80
CA ALA A 58 -13.66 0.27 -14.13
C ALA A 58 -13.28 1.23 -15.29
N ASN A 59 -12.21 2.00 -15.12
CA ASN A 59 -11.82 3.04 -16.06
C ASN A 59 -10.98 2.43 -17.19
N HIS A 60 -11.36 2.64 -18.45
CA HIS A 60 -10.63 2.11 -19.62
C HIS A 60 -9.34 2.89 -19.90
N ARG A 61 -8.34 2.78 -19.02
CA ARG A 61 -7.01 3.42 -19.12
C ARG A 61 -5.96 2.54 -19.80
N GLN A 62 -6.25 2.13 -21.04
CA GLN A 62 -5.35 1.26 -21.80
C GLN A 62 -3.96 1.89 -22.01
N ASP A 63 -3.89 3.21 -22.04
CA ASP A 63 -2.63 3.96 -22.09
C ASP A 63 -1.72 3.68 -20.88
N LEU A 64 -2.27 3.72 -19.66
CA LEU A 64 -1.52 3.39 -18.43
C LEU A 64 -1.22 1.90 -18.34
N VAL A 65 -2.18 1.04 -18.69
CA VAL A 65 -1.98 -0.42 -18.72
C VAL A 65 -0.82 -0.79 -19.64
N ASN A 66 -0.73 -0.18 -20.83
CA ASN A 66 0.36 -0.45 -21.76
C ASN A 66 1.72 0.01 -21.22
N LYS A 67 1.77 1.17 -20.53
CA LYS A 67 2.99 1.63 -19.85
C LYS A 67 3.40 0.64 -18.75
N ILE A 68 2.45 0.17 -17.94
CA ILE A 68 2.72 -0.83 -16.88
C ILE A 68 3.25 -2.12 -17.50
N LYS A 69 2.66 -2.64 -18.59
CA LYS A 69 3.16 -3.84 -19.28
C LYS A 69 4.58 -3.66 -19.81
N ALA A 70 4.90 -2.49 -20.37
CA ALA A 70 6.25 -2.18 -20.83
C ALA A 70 7.24 -2.14 -19.66
N GLU A 71 6.83 -1.56 -18.54
CA GLU A 71 7.64 -1.50 -17.31
C GLU A 71 7.90 -2.90 -16.74
N VAL A 72 6.86 -3.73 -16.64
CA VAL A 72 6.97 -5.13 -16.20
C VAL A 72 7.98 -5.86 -17.06
N LYS A 73 7.92 -5.67 -18.38
CA LYS A 73 8.89 -6.27 -19.30
C LYS A 73 10.33 -5.83 -19.06
N GLN A 74 10.53 -4.60 -18.63
CA GLN A 74 11.87 -4.05 -18.41
C GLN A 74 12.46 -4.43 -17.05
N LYS A 75 11.64 -4.51 -16.01
CA LYS A 75 12.09 -4.68 -14.61
C LYS A 75 11.84 -6.06 -14.01
N THR A 76 11.20 -6.98 -14.74
CA THR A 76 11.06 -8.36 -14.26
C THR A 76 12.37 -9.11 -14.42
N VAL A 77 12.90 -9.63 -13.31
CA VAL A 77 14.11 -10.45 -13.24
C VAL A 77 13.73 -11.76 -12.57
N ASP A 78 14.01 -12.89 -13.23
CA ASP A 78 13.73 -14.24 -12.73
C ASP A 78 12.28 -14.46 -12.23
N GLY A 79 11.31 -13.78 -12.86
CA GLY A 79 9.89 -13.90 -12.52
C GLY A 79 9.41 -12.95 -11.41
N GLU A 80 10.28 -12.12 -10.84
CA GLU A 80 9.91 -11.08 -9.88
C GLU A 80 10.05 -9.69 -10.54
N PHE A 81 9.05 -8.82 -10.38
CA PHE A 81 9.13 -7.41 -10.74
C PHE A 81 9.89 -6.66 -9.66
N THR A 82 11.12 -6.24 -9.95
CA THR A 82 12.03 -5.67 -8.95
C THR A 82 12.18 -4.16 -9.06
N GLY A 83 12.49 -3.52 -7.94
CA GLY A 83 12.91 -2.13 -7.90
C GLY A 83 12.90 -1.54 -6.50
N LEU A 84 13.18 -0.25 -6.40
CA LEU A 84 13.17 0.47 -5.14
C LEU A 84 11.75 0.60 -4.59
N VAL A 85 11.59 0.30 -3.30
CA VAL A 85 10.41 0.61 -2.49
C VAL A 85 10.92 1.13 -1.14
N ASP A 86 10.52 2.33 -0.74
CA ASP A 86 10.99 3.00 0.50
C ASP A 86 12.52 2.94 0.69
N GLY A 87 13.25 3.19 -0.39
CA GLY A 87 14.72 3.25 -0.40
C GLY A 87 15.43 1.89 -0.33
N SER A 88 14.71 0.77 -0.41
CA SER A 88 15.29 -0.58 -0.46
C SER A 88 14.89 -1.30 -1.74
N GLU A 89 15.78 -2.08 -2.34
CA GLU A 89 15.45 -2.94 -3.48
C GLU A 89 14.54 -4.09 -3.02
N MET A 90 13.41 -4.31 -3.70
CA MET A 90 12.42 -5.33 -3.38
C MET A 90 11.94 -6.04 -4.64
N GLY A 91 11.48 -7.28 -4.50
CA GLY A 91 10.89 -8.09 -5.57
C GLY A 91 9.50 -8.59 -5.20
N TYR A 92 9.35 -9.18 -4.01
CA TYR A 92 8.09 -9.80 -3.57
C TYR A 92 6.92 -8.81 -3.50
N TYR A 93 7.02 -7.76 -2.68
CA TYR A 93 5.93 -6.81 -2.45
C TYR A 93 5.45 -6.09 -3.73
N PRO A 94 6.34 -5.51 -4.55
CA PRO A 94 5.90 -4.88 -5.81
C PRO A 94 5.30 -5.90 -6.81
N THR A 95 5.81 -7.13 -6.86
CA THR A 95 5.22 -8.22 -7.67
C THR A 95 3.82 -8.61 -7.17
N ALA A 96 3.64 -8.71 -5.86
CA ALA A 96 2.36 -9.03 -5.23
C ALA A 96 1.29 -7.98 -5.58
N LEU A 97 1.66 -6.70 -5.51
CA LEU A 97 0.77 -5.59 -5.91
C LEU A 97 0.39 -5.66 -7.39
N LEU A 98 1.34 -5.98 -8.27
CA LEU A 98 1.07 -6.16 -9.70
C LEU A 98 0.11 -7.31 -9.97
N ILE A 99 0.32 -8.47 -9.34
CA ILE A 99 -0.56 -9.63 -9.47
C ILE A 99 -1.97 -9.26 -9.00
N ASN A 100 -2.09 -8.59 -7.85
CA ASN A 100 -3.38 -8.15 -7.33
C ASN A 100 -4.10 -7.19 -8.30
N GLY A 101 -3.39 -6.15 -8.78
CA GLY A 101 -3.93 -5.21 -9.76
C GLY A 101 -4.33 -5.89 -11.08
N ALA A 102 -3.51 -6.83 -11.57
CA ALA A 102 -3.79 -7.57 -12.81
C ALA A 102 -5.03 -8.46 -12.67
N ARG A 103 -5.16 -9.20 -11.55
CA ARG A 103 -6.36 -9.97 -11.21
C ARG A 103 -7.60 -9.09 -11.16
N LYS A 104 -7.50 -7.94 -10.49
CA LYS A 104 -8.61 -6.97 -10.37
C LYS A 104 -9.14 -6.53 -11.73
N ASN A 105 -8.24 -6.34 -12.70
CA ASN A 105 -8.60 -5.90 -14.05
C ASN A 105 -8.80 -7.03 -15.05
N LYS A 106 -8.56 -8.29 -14.66
CA LYS A 106 -8.51 -9.45 -15.57
C LYS A 106 -7.53 -9.24 -16.73
N ILE A 107 -6.38 -8.64 -16.43
CA ILE A 107 -5.31 -8.36 -17.40
C ILE A 107 -4.23 -9.42 -17.30
N ASP A 108 -3.84 -9.98 -18.45
CA ASP A 108 -2.59 -10.73 -18.58
C ASP A 108 -1.42 -9.76 -18.76
N LEU A 109 -0.43 -9.84 -17.87
CA LEU A 109 0.80 -9.04 -17.93
C LEU A 109 1.84 -9.61 -18.91
N GLY A 110 1.64 -10.84 -19.40
CA GLY A 110 2.53 -11.50 -20.37
C GLY A 110 3.81 -12.06 -19.75
N TYR A 111 3.81 -12.27 -18.43
CA TYR A 111 4.92 -12.81 -17.64
C TYR A 111 4.39 -13.88 -16.69
N ASP A 112 5.15 -14.95 -16.50
CA ASP A 112 4.95 -15.84 -15.36
C ASP A 112 5.58 -15.12 -14.16
N LEU A 113 4.74 -14.57 -13.28
CA LEU A 113 5.18 -13.86 -12.08
C LEU A 113 5.18 -14.83 -10.90
N HIS A 114 6.21 -14.74 -10.06
CA HIS A 114 6.45 -15.65 -8.94
C HIS A 114 6.71 -14.82 -7.68
N LEU A 115 6.48 -15.43 -6.52
CA LEU A 115 6.62 -14.79 -5.21
C LEU A 115 7.49 -15.69 -4.33
N ASP A 116 8.73 -15.88 -4.74
CA ASP A 116 9.58 -16.94 -4.19
C ASP A 116 10.34 -16.46 -2.93
N LYS A 117 10.73 -15.17 -2.88
CA LYS A 117 11.53 -14.63 -1.76
C LYS A 117 10.82 -13.47 -1.05
N ALA A 118 10.18 -13.77 0.07
CA ALA A 118 9.57 -12.75 0.93
C ALA A 118 10.51 -11.58 1.28
N ASP A 119 9.95 -10.37 1.27
CA ASP A 119 10.58 -9.17 1.79
C ASP A 119 9.90 -8.66 3.08
N LYS A 120 10.33 -7.51 3.58
CA LYS A 120 9.85 -6.92 4.85
C LYS A 120 8.37 -6.51 4.83
N TYR A 121 7.72 -6.50 3.67
CA TYR A 121 6.31 -6.16 3.49
C TYR A 121 5.40 -7.36 3.22
N LEU A 122 5.89 -8.59 3.39
CA LEU A 122 5.07 -9.80 3.27
C LEU A 122 3.73 -9.73 4.03
N GLY A 123 3.70 -9.17 5.24
CA GLY A 123 2.46 -9.01 6.02
C GLY A 123 1.42 -8.12 5.35
N LEU A 124 1.85 -7.21 4.47
CA LEU A 124 1.02 -6.29 3.71
C LEU A 124 0.54 -6.89 2.38
N THR A 125 0.35 -8.21 2.26
CA THR A 125 -0.14 -8.82 1.01
C THR A 125 -1.30 -9.80 1.18
N TRP A 126 -2.09 -9.66 2.25
CA TRP A 126 -3.15 -10.59 2.64
C TRP A 126 -4.27 -10.77 1.61
N TRP A 127 -4.53 -9.77 0.77
CA TRP A 127 -5.53 -9.87 -0.30
C TRP A 127 -5.16 -10.87 -1.40
N LEU A 128 -3.93 -11.42 -1.38
CA LEU A 128 -3.53 -12.49 -2.29
C LEU A 128 -3.93 -13.89 -1.80
N ASN A 129 -4.49 -14.03 -0.59
CA ASN A 129 -4.86 -15.29 0.07
C ASN A 129 -5.28 -16.37 -0.94
N GLY A 130 -4.50 -17.44 -1.02
CA GLY A 130 -4.67 -18.53 -1.98
C GLY A 130 -3.77 -18.44 -3.21
N TYR A 131 -2.80 -17.54 -3.21
CA TYR A 131 -1.68 -17.55 -4.13
C TYR A 131 -0.45 -18.19 -3.46
N LYS A 132 0.63 -18.45 -4.20
CA LYS A 132 1.85 -19.13 -3.70
C LYS A 132 2.58 -18.26 -2.65
N GLU A 133 1.99 -18.10 -1.47
CA GLU A 133 2.42 -17.15 -0.46
C GLU A 133 3.51 -17.73 0.44
N ALA A 134 4.43 -16.86 0.83
CA ALA A 134 5.33 -17.14 1.93
C ALA A 134 4.60 -16.92 3.27
N LYS A 135 4.85 -17.79 4.25
CA LYS A 135 4.30 -17.63 5.61
C LYS A 135 5.16 -16.66 6.42
N HIS A 136 4.54 -15.87 7.29
CA HIS A 136 5.24 -15.01 8.25
C HIS A 136 4.84 -15.35 9.71
N GLY A 137 5.69 -14.97 10.66
CA GLY A 137 5.36 -15.01 12.09
C GLY A 137 4.58 -13.77 12.53
N ASN A 138 4.45 -13.52 13.83
CA ASN A 138 3.88 -12.27 14.31
C ASN A 138 4.75 -11.09 13.88
N ILE A 139 4.13 -10.08 13.26
CA ILE A 139 4.80 -8.83 12.88
C ILE A 139 4.47 -7.80 13.94
N VAL A 140 5.49 -7.18 14.53
CA VAL A 140 5.34 -6.09 15.50
C VAL A 140 6.19 -4.94 15.01
N ASP A 141 5.54 -3.86 14.60
CA ASP A 141 6.19 -2.62 14.16
C ASP A 141 5.50 -1.44 14.87
N PRO A 142 6.03 -1.00 16.03
CA PRO A 142 5.42 0.06 16.82
C PRO A 142 5.35 1.41 16.11
N VAL A 143 6.13 1.60 15.03
CA VAL A 143 6.18 2.84 14.26
C VAL A 143 5.23 2.76 13.06
N HIS A 144 5.00 1.55 12.52
CA HIS A 144 4.11 1.30 11.39
C HIS A 144 3.05 0.23 11.71
N PRO A 145 2.07 0.53 12.58
CA PRO A 145 1.10 -0.46 13.07
C PRO A 145 0.26 -1.11 11.98
N ALA A 146 0.10 -0.44 10.83
CA ALA A 146 -0.53 -0.99 9.64
C ALA A 146 0.00 -2.38 9.25
N LYS A 147 1.32 -2.63 9.42
CA LYS A 147 1.94 -3.92 9.09
C LYS A 147 1.45 -5.05 9.97
N GLU A 148 1.29 -4.74 11.25
CA GLU A 148 0.75 -5.68 12.21
C GLU A 148 -0.71 -5.98 11.91
N TRP A 149 -1.53 -4.94 11.71
CA TRP A 149 -2.94 -5.08 11.34
C TRP A 149 -3.15 -5.90 10.06
N ALA A 150 -2.37 -5.62 9.01
CA ALA A 150 -2.41 -6.38 7.77
C ALA A 150 -2.09 -7.87 7.99
N SER A 151 -1.18 -8.17 8.91
CA SER A 151 -0.79 -9.55 9.25
C SER A 151 -1.93 -10.36 9.88
N VAL A 152 -2.85 -9.70 10.60
CA VAL A 152 -4.04 -10.32 11.23
C VAL A 152 -5.00 -10.87 10.16
N HIS A 153 -5.03 -10.29 8.97
CA HIS A 153 -5.88 -10.76 7.86
C HIS A 153 -5.40 -12.08 7.25
N GLN A 154 -4.10 -12.41 7.37
CA GLN A 154 -3.51 -13.58 6.70
C GLN A 154 -3.84 -14.88 7.42
N GLU A 155 -3.63 -14.94 8.74
CA GLU A 155 -3.77 -16.19 9.50
C GLU A 155 -4.52 -15.96 10.83
N PRO A 156 -5.63 -16.70 11.10
CA PRO A 156 -6.28 -16.68 12.40
C PRO A 156 -5.29 -17.05 13.52
N GLY A 157 -5.22 -16.24 14.58
CA GLY A 157 -4.25 -16.44 15.68
C GLY A 157 -3.09 -15.44 15.70
N HIS A 158 -2.85 -14.71 14.60
CA HIS A 158 -1.80 -13.69 14.51
C HIS A 158 -2.32 -12.33 14.99
N TYR A 159 -2.70 -12.25 16.27
CA TYR A 159 -3.39 -11.07 16.82
C TYR A 159 -2.48 -9.93 17.29
N GLY A 160 -1.16 -10.05 17.15
CA GLY A 160 -0.21 -9.00 17.55
C GLY A 160 -0.50 -8.40 18.94
N LEU A 161 -0.16 -7.12 19.09
CA LEU A 161 -0.65 -6.17 20.10
C LEU A 161 -1.88 -5.38 19.59
N THR A 162 -2.58 -5.88 18.57
CA THR A 162 -3.59 -5.15 17.83
C THR A 162 -4.80 -4.87 18.73
N THR A 163 -4.96 -3.61 19.16
CA THR A 163 -6.05 -3.18 20.04
C THR A 163 -7.05 -2.28 19.29
N ILE A 164 -8.31 -2.25 19.75
CA ILE A 164 -9.39 -1.48 19.09
C ILE A 164 -10.23 -0.70 20.11
N LEU A 165 -10.39 -1.26 21.31
CA LEU A 165 -11.43 -0.82 22.26
C LEU A 165 -10.88 -0.12 23.50
N ASP A 166 -9.62 -0.38 23.89
CA ASP A 166 -8.96 0.23 25.05
C ASP A 166 -7.90 1.29 24.68
N GLU A 167 -7.87 1.72 23.41
CA GLU A 167 -6.82 2.63 22.91
C GLU A 167 -7.12 4.10 23.22
N SER A 168 -6.13 4.74 23.84
CA SER A 168 -5.98 6.20 23.87
C SER A 168 -5.58 6.70 22.47
N TYR A 169 -6.12 7.85 22.06
CA TYR A 169 -5.74 8.57 20.84
C TYR A 169 -4.19 8.62 20.65
N PRO A 170 -3.65 8.60 19.42
CA PRO A 170 -4.36 8.40 18.16
C PRO A 170 -4.81 6.96 17.94
N LEU A 171 -6.00 6.81 17.36
CA LEU A 171 -6.49 5.52 16.89
C LEU A 171 -5.64 4.99 15.72
N THR A 172 -5.14 5.88 14.85
CA THR A 172 -4.23 5.51 13.76
C THR A 172 -3.08 6.47 13.64
N PHE A 173 -1.90 5.93 13.36
CA PHE A 173 -0.68 6.66 13.09
C PHE A 173 0.24 5.84 12.17
N ASP A 174 1.23 6.50 11.56
CA ASP A 174 2.25 5.84 10.73
C ASP A 174 3.52 6.68 10.61
N GLY A 175 4.61 6.19 11.18
CA GLY A 175 5.90 6.87 11.17
C GLY A 175 6.10 7.86 12.33
N GLU A 176 7.28 8.46 12.30
CA GLU A 176 7.75 9.46 13.25
C GLU A 176 7.75 10.85 12.60
N LEU A 177 7.40 11.88 13.37
CA LEU A 177 7.42 13.27 12.90
C LEU A 177 8.84 13.83 12.81
N THR A 178 9.11 14.55 11.72
CA THR A 178 10.21 15.52 11.66
C THR A 178 9.89 16.77 12.49
N GLU A 179 10.83 17.70 12.61
CA GLU A 179 10.59 18.99 13.30
C GLU A 179 9.50 19.82 12.61
N GLU A 180 9.55 19.91 11.29
CA GLU A 180 8.56 20.63 10.48
C GLU A 180 7.18 19.99 10.61
N GLU A 181 7.08 18.66 10.47
CA GLU A 181 5.82 17.94 10.59
C GLU A 181 5.23 18.01 12.00
N ALA A 182 6.08 18.02 13.03
CA ALA A 182 5.63 18.20 14.41
C ALA A 182 5.03 19.59 14.63
N ASP A 183 5.57 20.65 14.02
CA ASP A 183 4.98 21.98 14.12
C ASP A 183 3.62 22.07 13.41
N GLU A 184 3.53 21.51 12.20
CA GLU A 184 2.27 21.46 11.43
C GLU A 184 1.17 20.67 12.15
N GLN A 185 1.53 19.55 12.77
CA GLN A 185 0.56 18.68 13.45
C GLN A 185 -0.03 19.30 14.72
N LYS A 186 0.56 20.38 15.28
CA LYS A 186 0.00 21.10 16.45
C LYS A 186 -1.41 21.60 16.20
N LEU A 187 -1.77 21.87 14.93
CA LEU A 187 -3.12 22.24 14.53
C LEU A 187 -4.16 21.15 14.86
N ILE A 188 -3.73 19.89 14.83
CA ILE A 188 -4.58 18.72 15.10
C ILE A 188 -4.54 18.38 16.59
N ASN A 189 -3.33 18.23 17.16
CA ASN A 189 -3.15 17.86 18.55
C ASN A 189 -1.76 18.25 19.09
N GLU A 190 -1.70 19.18 20.04
CA GLU A 190 -0.44 19.66 20.60
C GLU A 190 0.34 18.59 21.39
N HIS A 191 -0.33 17.68 22.10
CA HIS A 191 0.31 16.67 22.95
C HIS A 191 1.17 15.69 22.14
N TYR A 192 0.67 15.22 20.98
CA TYR A 192 1.39 14.28 20.12
C TYR A 192 2.33 14.96 19.12
N SER A 193 2.41 16.29 19.13
CA SER A 193 3.14 17.09 18.15
C SER A 193 4.53 17.46 18.64
N HIS A 194 5.40 16.46 18.68
CA HIS A 194 6.81 16.61 19.03
C HIS A 194 7.69 15.78 18.09
N VAL A 195 8.98 16.13 18.00
CA VAL A 195 9.94 15.41 17.15
C VAL A 195 9.99 13.93 17.58
N LYS A 196 9.90 13.01 16.62
CA LYS A 196 9.72 11.56 16.82
C LYS A 196 8.39 11.13 17.46
N GLY A 197 7.45 12.05 17.62
CA GLY A 197 6.07 11.74 17.97
C GLY A 197 5.37 11.00 16.83
N PRO A 198 4.19 10.40 17.09
CA PRO A 198 3.45 9.66 16.08
C PRO A 198 2.88 10.63 15.03
N LYS A 199 3.05 10.29 13.75
CA LYS A 199 2.36 10.98 12.66
C LYS A 199 0.91 10.50 12.60
N LEU A 200 0.00 11.37 13.02
CA LEU A 200 -1.41 11.05 13.23
C LEU A 200 -2.13 10.81 11.91
N SER A 201 -3.18 9.98 11.96
CA SER A 201 -4.13 9.75 10.85
C SER A 201 -3.51 9.09 9.62
N SER A 202 -3.15 7.81 9.76
CA SER A 202 -2.72 6.99 8.62
C SER A 202 -3.91 6.38 7.88
N ILE A 203 -4.07 6.75 6.60
CA ILE A 203 -5.12 6.18 5.75
C ILE A 203 -4.92 4.68 5.51
N TRP A 204 -3.67 4.22 5.46
CA TRP A 204 -3.37 2.80 5.29
C TRP A 204 -3.80 2.03 6.52
N HIS A 205 -3.32 2.44 7.70
CA HIS A 205 -3.67 1.81 8.97
C HIS A 205 -5.20 1.80 9.18
N ALA A 206 -5.87 2.94 8.97
CA ALA A 206 -7.33 3.01 9.07
C ALA A 206 -8.05 2.05 8.11
N SER A 207 -7.53 1.88 6.89
CA SER A 207 -8.12 0.97 5.91
C SER A 207 -7.96 -0.49 6.33
N GLU A 208 -6.80 -0.88 6.86
CA GLU A 208 -6.56 -2.24 7.38
C GLU A 208 -7.53 -2.56 8.52
N MET A 209 -7.70 -1.63 9.46
CA MET A 209 -8.64 -1.77 10.57
C MET A 209 -10.07 -1.97 10.08
N PHE A 210 -10.52 -1.10 9.16
CA PHE A 210 -11.87 -1.17 8.62
C PHE A 210 -12.13 -2.51 7.92
N LEU A 211 -11.24 -2.90 7.01
CA LEU A 211 -11.40 -4.14 6.23
C LEU A 211 -11.35 -5.38 7.13
N MET A 212 -10.58 -5.35 8.22
CA MET A 212 -10.53 -6.46 9.17
C MET A 212 -11.84 -6.60 9.93
N LEU A 213 -12.38 -5.48 10.41
CA LEU A 213 -13.62 -5.45 11.19
C LEU A 213 -14.84 -5.80 10.35
N GLU A 214 -14.85 -5.40 9.09
CA GLU A 214 -15.97 -5.63 8.18
C GLU A 214 -15.99 -7.06 7.62
N ASN A 215 -14.84 -7.74 7.51
CA ASN A 215 -14.76 -9.13 7.04
C ASN A 215 -15.06 -10.19 8.13
N ARG A 216 -15.38 -9.80 9.37
CA ARG A 216 -15.76 -10.74 10.45
C ARG A 216 -17.27 -11.00 10.43
N GLU A 217 -17.69 -12.00 9.65
CA GLU A 217 -18.98 -12.71 9.82
C GLU A 217 -18.83 -13.92 10.74
#